data_AF-A0AAD4TC56-F1
#
_entry.id   AF-A0AAD4TC56-F1
#
_cell.length_a   1.000
_cell.length_b   1.000
_cell.length_c   1.000
_cell.angle_alpha   90.00
_cell.angle_beta   90.00
_cell.angle_gamma   90.00
#
_symmetry.space_group_name_H-M   'P 1'
#
loop_
_entity.id
_entity.type
_entity.pdbx_description
1 polymer ?
#
loop_
_entity_poly.entity_id
_entity_poly.type
_entity_poly.pdbx_seq_one_letter_code
_entity_poly.pdbx_strand_id
1 'polypeptide(L)'
;MAMMKIKSYTLILFSLISIFLLSATLSLCHHDHNLRQCRERCEQKQKYQQQRCLRDCQEKYGGTGWESTEEETERSDEHNSRWEEQQQQQNNPYFFDKESFNEWFRTQDGYFSVSQKFSEKSKLLRGFDNYRLSFFEANPRTFVVPSHIDAEYIFYVVKGKGTISLVNQESRETYNLERGDVLRVPAGTILNVINRDSEQKLQFAEFAQSISIPGRPRDYIGMGGQNPESFFNSFSGEVLEAAFNTPRDQLKRLFGQQKKGMMFQASEEQIKAISKHASESHQKRKGKSSGGPFNLLQKSPLHSNKHGKLFQIDGNDYNQLQDLDMSVTFTNITKGGMMAPFYNSKSSRFVMIVKGQGYFEMVCPHLSKTQQRGQRTQEQEETEQEAVHYQRISAQLRPKTAFIIPAGHPTTILASKNENLQMVVFGINVRDNQKNFLAGRENVMNQMSREAKELGFNVQAKEVEEIFNNQKESFFLPGPQQQQQKHDVPLNSIYDFAGF
;
A
#
# COMPACT_ATOMS: atom_id res chain seq x y z
N MET A 1 63.96 45.35 -53.59
CA MET A 1 63.80 45.12 -52.14
C MET A 1 62.43 44.56 -51.70
N ALA A 2 61.48 44.24 -52.60
CA ALA A 2 60.14 43.75 -52.23
C ALA A 2 60.02 42.20 -52.14
N MET A 3 60.77 41.45 -52.95
CA MET A 3 60.68 39.97 -52.94
C MET A 3 61.31 39.30 -51.70
N MET A 4 62.23 39.97 -51.00
CA MET A 4 62.85 39.44 -49.76
C MET A 4 61.92 39.54 -48.54
N LYS A 5 61.01 40.53 -48.51
CA LYS A 5 60.04 40.67 -47.40
C LYS A 5 58.94 39.61 -47.46
N ILE A 6 58.43 39.27 -48.65
CA ILE A 6 57.32 38.31 -48.81
C ILE A 6 57.74 36.89 -48.39
N LYS A 7 58.96 36.45 -48.71
CA LYS A 7 59.48 35.14 -48.25
C LYS A 7 59.68 35.08 -46.73
N SER A 8 60.00 36.20 -46.08
CA SER A 8 60.19 36.25 -44.63
C SER A 8 58.87 36.15 -43.87
N TYR A 9 57.79 36.77 -44.36
CA TYR A 9 56.47 36.69 -43.72
C TYR A 9 55.82 35.30 -43.87
N THR A 10 55.99 34.62 -44.99
CA THR A 10 55.46 33.25 -45.16
C THR A 10 56.18 32.23 -44.30
N LEU A 11 57.50 32.36 -44.11
CA LEU A 11 58.28 31.51 -43.19
C LEU A 11 57.87 31.72 -41.72
N ILE A 12 57.64 32.98 -41.30
CA ILE A 12 57.17 33.29 -39.94
C ILE A 12 55.75 32.76 -39.72
N LEU A 13 54.85 32.90 -40.70
CA LEU A 13 53.48 32.39 -40.60
C LEU A 13 53.45 30.86 -40.50
N PHE A 14 54.26 30.16 -41.30
CA PHE A 14 54.40 28.70 -41.21
C PHE A 14 54.99 28.26 -39.87
N SER A 15 55.98 28.99 -39.34
CA SER A 15 56.53 28.72 -38.01
C SER A 15 55.49 28.89 -36.90
N LEU A 16 54.68 29.96 -36.96
CA LEU A 16 53.63 30.21 -35.97
C LEU A 16 52.51 29.17 -36.04
N ILE A 17 52.11 28.74 -37.24
CA ILE A 17 51.11 27.68 -37.43
C ILE A 17 51.65 26.34 -36.91
N SER A 18 52.90 25.99 -37.20
CA SER A 18 53.52 24.77 -36.67
C SER A 18 53.62 24.79 -35.14
N ILE A 19 53.99 25.92 -34.53
CA ILE A 19 54.03 26.07 -33.05
C ILE A 19 52.62 25.94 -32.46
N PHE A 20 51.61 26.53 -33.10
CA PHE A 20 50.23 26.43 -32.64
C PHE A 20 49.71 24.99 -32.73
N LEU A 21 49.98 24.30 -33.83
CA LEU A 21 49.64 22.88 -34.02
C LEU A 21 50.37 21.96 -33.03
N LEU A 22 51.65 22.23 -32.72
CA LEU A 22 52.40 21.53 -31.67
C LEU A 22 51.81 21.77 -30.28
N SER A 23 51.40 23.01 -29.95
CA SER A 23 50.77 23.33 -28.67
C SER A 23 49.39 22.70 -28.50
N ALA A 24 48.58 22.68 -29.57
CA ALA A 24 47.26 22.05 -29.57
C ALA A 24 47.35 20.53 -29.42
N THR A 25 48.29 19.88 -30.12
CA THR A 25 48.53 18.43 -29.99
C THR A 25 49.06 18.04 -28.62
N LEU A 26 49.97 18.84 -28.02
CA LEU A 26 50.42 18.65 -26.64
C LEU A 26 49.26 18.79 -25.63
N SER A 27 48.38 19.77 -25.81
CA SER A 27 47.22 19.98 -24.93
C SER A 27 46.20 18.84 -25.02
N LEU A 28 45.92 18.34 -26.23
CA LEU A 28 45.04 17.18 -26.44
C LEU A 28 45.64 15.90 -25.85
N CYS A 29 46.95 15.69 -26.03
CA CYS A 29 47.66 14.53 -25.48
C CYS A 29 47.71 14.56 -23.95
N HIS A 30 47.84 15.74 -23.34
CA HIS A 30 47.80 15.91 -21.88
C HIS A 30 46.41 15.65 -21.29
N HIS A 31 45.33 15.93 -22.04
CA HIS A 31 43.96 15.67 -21.59
C HIS A 31 43.63 14.17 -21.61
N ASP A 32 43.98 13.46 -22.69
CA ASP A 32 43.76 12.00 -22.81
C ASP A 32 44.58 11.21 -21.76
N HIS A 33 45.81 11.63 -21.47
CA HIS A 33 46.62 11.01 -20.42
C HIS A 33 45.98 11.13 -19.03
N ASN A 34 45.43 12.30 -18.67
CA ASN A 34 44.81 12.52 -17.36
C ASN A 34 43.49 11.75 -17.20
N LEU A 35 42.68 11.65 -18.26
CA LEU A 35 41.45 10.89 -18.25
C LEU A 35 41.72 9.38 -18.06
N ARG A 36 42.71 8.82 -18.77
CA ARG A 36 43.10 7.40 -18.61
C ARG A 36 43.60 7.11 -17.21
N GLN A 37 44.48 7.94 -16.67
CA GLN A 37 45.02 7.76 -15.32
C GLN A 37 43.93 7.89 -14.24
N CYS A 38 42.89 8.71 -14.47
CA CYS A 38 41.74 8.82 -13.58
C CYS A 38 40.88 7.54 -13.62
N ARG A 39 40.62 7.00 -14.82
CA ARG A 39 39.85 5.76 -14.99
C ARG A 39 40.54 4.55 -14.35
N GLU A 40 41.84 4.40 -14.52
CA GLU A 40 42.64 3.32 -13.89
C GLU A 40 42.55 3.36 -12.36
N ARG A 41 42.51 4.55 -11.75
CA ARG A 41 42.31 4.68 -10.29
C ARG A 41 40.91 4.31 -9.84
N CYS A 42 39.90 4.44 -10.71
CA CYS A 42 38.54 4.03 -10.40
C CYS A 42 38.37 2.51 -10.44
N GLU A 43 39.18 1.78 -11.22
CA GLU A 43 39.13 0.31 -11.29
C GLU A 43 39.51 -0.38 -9.98
N GLN A 44 40.24 0.30 -9.09
CA GLN A 44 40.60 -0.21 -7.77
C GLN A 44 39.51 -0.01 -6.71
N LYS A 45 38.36 0.59 -7.03
CA LYS A 45 37.25 0.84 -6.08
C LYS A 45 36.20 -0.28 -6.10
N GLN A 46 35.43 -0.42 -5.02
CA GLN A 46 34.27 -1.32 -4.97
C GLN A 46 33.30 -1.03 -6.13
N LYS A 47 32.72 -2.08 -6.73
CA LYS A 47 31.83 -2.02 -7.91
C LYS A 47 30.79 -0.89 -7.87
N TYR A 48 30.19 -0.64 -6.71
CA TYR A 48 29.16 0.39 -6.53
C TYR A 48 29.72 1.83 -6.64
N GLN A 49 30.95 2.06 -6.19
CA GLN A 49 31.60 3.39 -6.24
C GLN A 49 32.38 3.61 -7.55
N GLN A 50 32.69 2.53 -8.26
CA GLN A 50 33.44 2.56 -9.52
C GLN A 50 32.69 3.36 -10.59
N GLN A 51 31.37 3.15 -10.74
CA GLN A 51 30.56 3.86 -11.74
C GLN A 51 30.50 5.37 -11.47
N ARG A 52 30.31 5.77 -10.20
CA ARG A 52 30.33 7.19 -9.81
C ARG A 52 31.70 7.82 -10.07
N CYS A 53 32.77 7.13 -9.70
CA CYS A 53 34.14 7.58 -9.93
C CYS A 53 34.47 7.76 -11.42
N LEU A 54 34.06 6.81 -12.26
CA LEU A 54 34.27 6.88 -13.71
C LEU A 54 33.52 8.06 -14.34
N ARG A 55 32.30 8.35 -13.86
CA ARG A 55 31.52 9.51 -14.29
C ARG A 55 32.18 10.83 -13.88
N ASP A 56 32.66 10.94 -12.66
CA ASP A 56 33.37 12.14 -12.18
C ASP A 56 34.69 12.38 -12.96
N CYS A 57 35.40 11.30 -13.33
CA CYS A 57 36.56 11.39 -14.22
C CYS A 57 36.18 11.88 -15.63
N GLN A 58 35.05 11.39 -16.14
CA GLN A 58 34.51 11.75 -17.45
C GLN A 58 34.09 13.22 -17.50
N GLU A 59 33.43 13.71 -16.46
CA GLU A 59 32.97 15.10 -16.37
C GLU A 59 34.13 16.08 -16.18
N LYS A 60 35.18 15.65 -15.46
CA LYS A 60 36.34 16.49 -15.15
C LYS A 60 37.40 16.53 -16.26
N TYR A 61 37.57 15.46 -17.02
CA TYR A 61 38.64 15.33 -18.03
C TYR A 61 38.15 14.88 -19.41
N GLY A 62 36.86 14.56 -19.57
CA GLY A 62 36.25 14.29 -20.87
C GLY A 62 35.84 15.60 -21.52
N GLY A 63 36.66 16.11 -22.43
CA GLY A 63 36.36 17.34 -23.16
C GLY A 63 35.00 17.30 -23.89
N THR A 64 34.57 18.46 -24.40
CA THR A 64 33.28 18.76 -25.07
C THR A 64 33.08 18.04 -26.41
N GLY A 65 33.18 16.71 -26.42
CA GLY A 65 33.02 15.87 -27.62
C GLY A 65 32.50 14.46 -27.33
N TRP A 66 32.03 14.17 -26.12
CA TRP A 66 31.20 12.99 -25.87
C TRP A 66 29.74 13.35 -26.11
N GLU A 67 29.23 13.09 -27.32
CA GLU A 67 27.80 12.96 -27.53
C GLU A 67 27.35 11.69 -26.80
N SER A 68 26.78 11.86 -25.60
CA SER A 68 25.91 10.84 -25.02
C SER A 68 24.74 10.67 -25.99
N THR A 69 24.53 9.46 -26.49
CA THR A 69 23.33 9.17 -27.29
C THR A 69 22.07 9.51 -26.48
N GLU A 70 21.01 10.00 -27.13
CA GLU A 70 19.73 10.30 -26.47
C GLU A 70 19.27 9.10 -25.60
N GLU A 71 19.50 7.87 -26.07
CA GLU A 71 19.20 6.63 -25.33
C GLU A 71 19.98 6.48 -24.00
N GLU A 72 21.22 6.94 -23.90
CA GLU A 72 22.00 6.86 -22.65
C GLU A 72 21.57 7.91 -21.63
N THR A 73 21.14 9.08 -22.12
CA THR A 73 20.62 10.17 -21.29
C THR A 73 19.22 9.80 -20.77
N GLU A 74 18.33 9.31 -21.63
CA GLU A 74 17.00 8.82 -21.25
C GLU A 74 17.09 7.67 -20.24
N ARG A 75 17.99 6.69 -20.44
CA ARG A 75 18.17 5.60 -19.46
C ARG A 75 18.71 6.09 -18.12
N SER A 76 19.59 7.10 -18.12
CA SER A 76 20.10 7.71 -16.88
C SER A 76 19.00 8.47 -16.13
N ASP A 77 18.17 9.22 -16.86
CA ASP A 77 17.08 10.01 -16.29
C ASP A 77 15.92 9.13 -15.80
N GLU A 78 15.56 8.08 -16.53
CA GLU A 78 14.62 7.06 -16.07
C GLU A 78 15.14 6.35 -14.81
N HIS A 79 16.43 6.02 -14.77
CA HIS A 79 17.05 5.40 -13.61
C HIS A 79 16.99 6.35 -12.41
N ASN A 80 17.47 7.59 -12.53
CA ASN A 80 17.42 8.59 -11.45
C ASN A 80 16.00 8.85 -10.95
N SER A 81 15.04 9.03 -11.86
CA SER A 81 13.62 9.21 -11.51
C SER A 81 13.10 8.03 -10.70
N ARG A 82 13.44 6.80 -11.11
CA ARG A 82 13.05 5.58 -10.40
C ARG A 82 13.70 5.47 -9.02
N TRP A 83 14.94 5.93 -8.84
CA TRP A 83 15.61 5.97 -7.54
C TRP A 83 14.99 7.01 -6.60
N GLU A 84 14.67 8.20 -7.10
CA GLU A 84 13.99 9.24 -6.34
C GLU A 84 12.60 8.81 -5.89
N GLU A 85 11.83 8.17 -6.78
CA GLU A 85 10.53 7.58 -6.43
C GLU A 85 10.65 6.51 -5.34
N GLN A 86 11.65 5.63 -5.43
CA GLN A 86 11.89 4.60 -4.42
C GLN A 86 12.28 5.21 -3.07
N GLN A 87 13.13 6.23 -3.04
CA GLN A 87 13.48 6.91 -1.79
C GLN A 87 12.29 7.67 -1.19
N GLN A 88 11.51 8.38 -2.01
CA GLN A 88 10.29 9.04 -1.55
C GLN A 88 9.30 8.02 -0.96
N GLN A 89 9.16 6.85 -1.60
CA GLN A 89 8.30 5.77 -1.12
C GLN A 89 8.80 5.14 0.18
N GLN A 90 10.12 4.94 0.35
CA GLN A 90 10.69 4.43 1.60
C GLN A 90 10.50 5.41 2.76
N ASN A 91 10.66 6.71 2.50
CA ASN A 91 10.50 7.79 3.46
C ASN A 91 9.04 8.20 3.72
N ASN A 92 8.08 7.65 2.96
CA ASN A 92 6.67 7.93 3.13
C ASN A 92 6.15 7.31 4.44
N PRO A 93 5.74 8.11 5.44
CA PRO A 93 5.37 7.59 6.74
C PRO A 93 4.00 6.90 6.74
N TYR A 94 3.19 7.11 5.71
CA TYR A 94 1.83 6.56 5.60
C TYR A 94 1.78 5.30 4.74
N PHE A 95 2.87 4.93 4.06
CA PHE A 95 2.95 3.78 3.17
C PHE A 95 3.70 2.62 3.83
N PHE A 96 3.13 1.43 3.68
CA PHE A 96 3.61 0.17 4.24
C PHE A 96 3.81 -0.81 3.09
N ASP A 97 5.07 -1.00 2.72
CA ASP A 97 5.46 -2.03 1.77
C ASP A 97 5.42 -3.42 2.41
N LYS A 98 5.89 -4.44 1.67
CA LYS A 98 5.92 -5.82 2.17
C LYS A 98 6.85 -6.00 3.37
N GLU A 99 7.93 -5.24 3.46
CA GLU A 99 8.92 -5.33 4.54
C GLU A 99 8.36 -4.78 5.85
N SER A 100 7.35 -3.92 5.76
CA SER A 100 6.60 -3.42 6.92
C SER A 100 5.68 -4.46 7.56
N PHE A 101 5.62 -5.70 7.05
CA PHE A 101 4.83 -6.80 7.58
C PHE A 101 5.74 -7.95 8.04
N ASN A 102 5.65 -8.27 9.32
CA ASN A 102 6.38 -9.38 9.92
C ASN A 102 5.58 -10.68 9.77
N GLU A 103 6.23 -11.73 9.29
CA GLU A 103 5.63 -13.06 9.24
C GLU A 103 5.58 -13.65 10.63
N TRP A 104 4.39 -13.69 11.23
CA TRP A 104 4.19 -14.32 12.53
C TRP A 104 4.40 -15.83 12.45
N PHE A 105 3.93 -16.42 11.36
CA PHE A 105 4.32 -17.78 11.00
C PHE A 105 4.23 -17.99 9.49
N ARG A 106 5.07 -18.90 9.00
CA ARG A 106 5.09 -19.39 7.63
C ARG A 106 5.28 -20.90 7.65
N THR A 107 4.47 -21.61 6.88
CA THR A 107 4.65 -23.04 6.62
C THR A 107 4.68 -23.27 5.11
N GLN A 108 4.89 -24.51 4.68
CA GLN A 108 4.74 -24.87 3.26
C GLN A 108 3.29 -24.71 2.77
N ASP A 109 2.32 -24.73 3.69
CA ASP A 109 0.89 -24.73 3.42
C ASP A 109 0.25 -23.33 3.52
N GLY A 110 1.03 -22.30 3.85
CA GLY A 110 0.52 -20.93 3.93
C GLY A 110 1.38 -20.00 4.77
N TYR A 111 0.87 -18.79 5.00
CA TYR A 111 1.52 -17.81 5.88
C TYR A 111 0.50 -16.86 6.50
N PHE A 112 0.93 -16.25 7.60
CA PHE A 112 0.25 -15.14 8.24
C PHE A 112 1.26 -14.04 8.53
N SER A 113 1.03 -12.85 7.98
CA SER A 113 1.89 -11.68 8.19
C SER A 113 1.10 -10.52 8.78
N VAL A 114 1.72 -9.79 9.70
CA VAL A 114 1.09 -8.71 10.47
C VAL A 114 1.98 -7.48 10.38
N SER A 115 1.38 -6.30 10.20
CA SER A 115 2.11 -5.04 10.12
C SER A 115 2.93 -4.79 11.40
N GLN A 116 4.04 -4.10 11.26
CA GLN A 116 4.76 -3.50 12.39
C GLN A 116 3.88 -2.48 13.15
N LYS A 117 4.34 -1.98 14.31
CA LYS A 117 3.68 -0.84 14.96
C LYS A 117 3.67 0.34 14.00
N PHE A 118 2.53 1.03 13.87
CA PHE A 118 2.49 2.19 12.99
C PHE A 118 3.42 3.31 13.50
N SER A 119 3.61 3.45 14.81
CA SER A 119 4.60 4.34 15.40
C SER A 119 6.06 3.97 15.13
N GLU A 120 6.37 2.69 14.86
CA GLU A 120 7.72 2.27 14.44
C GLU A 120 8.04 2.82 13.05
N LYS A 121 7.02 3.02 12.19
CA LYS A 121 7.20 3.69 10.89
C LYS A 121 7.28 5.21 11.05
N SER A 122 6.40 5.80 11.86
CA SER A 122 6.40 7.24 12.12
C SER A 122 5.63 7.64 13.37
N LYS A 123 6.18 8.59 14.13
CA LYS A 123 5.52 9.19 15.31
C LYS A 123 4.16 9.84 14.97
N LEU A 124 3.94 10.23 13.71
CA LEU A 124 2.65 10.76 13.24
C LEU A 124 1.52 9.75 13.37
N LEU A 125 1.84 8.45 13.41
CA LEU A 125 0.86 7.36 13.45
C LEU A 125 0.69 6.76 14.85
N ARG A 126 1.25 7.38 15.90
CA ARG A 126 1.13 6.90 17.29
C ARG A 126 -0.32 6.68 17.74
N GLY A 127 -1.26 7.49 17.21
CA GLY A 127 -2.69 7.38 17.52
C GLY A 127 -3.32 6.09 17.01
N PHE A 128 -2.64 5.35 16.13
CA PHE A 128 -3.13 4.11 15.55
C PHE A 128 -2.45 2.86 16.12
N ASP A 129 -1.61 3.00 17.15
CA ASP A 129 -0.78 1.89 17.61
C ASP A 129 -1.56 0.69 18.13
N ASN A 130 -2.82 0.86 18.55
CA ASN A 130 -3.70 -0.22 18.96
C ASN A 130 -4.19 -1.10 17.80
N TYR A 131 -3.97 -0.71 16.55
CA TYR A 131 -4.51 -1.39 15.38
C TYR A 131 -3.44 -2.09 14.54
N ARG A 132 -3.74 -3.24 13.94
CA ARG A 132 -2.83 -3.96 13.04
C ARG A 132 -3.52 -4.38 11.77
N LEU A 133 -2.77 -4.43 10.68
CA LEU A 133 -3.19 -5.00 9.41
C LEU A 133 -2.52 -6.35 9.23
N SER A 134 -3.24 -7.34 8.72
CA SER A 134 -2.68 -8.65 8.44
C SER A 134 -3.11 -9.22 7.09
N PHE A 135 -2.22 -10.00 6.51
CA PHE A 135 -2.49 -10.83 5.34
C PHE A 135 -2.37 -12.29 5.72
N PHE A 136 -3.42 -13.04 5.42
CA PHE A 136 -3.48 -14.48 5.62
C PHE A 136 -3.59 -15.18 4.26
N GLU A 137 -2.85 -16.27 4.08
CA GLU A 137 -2.99 -17.15 2.92
C GLU A 137 -2.84 -18.61 3.34
N ALA A 138 -3.81 -19.44 2.95
CA ALA A 138 -3.75 -20.89 3.11
C ALA A 138 -3.90 -21.58 1.75
N ASN A 139 -3.03 -22.56 1.49
CA ASN A 139 -3.10 -23.42 0.31
C ASN A 139 -4.39 -24.26 0.31
N PRO A 140 -4.74 -24.87 -0.84
CA PRO A 140 -5.84 -25.83 -0.88
C PRO A 140 -5.72 -26.89 0.22
N ARG A 141 -6.87 -27.35 0.73
CA ARG A 141 -6.97 -28.43 1.73
C ARG A 141 -6.15 -28.22 3.01
N THR A 142 -5.97 -26.97 3.42
CA THR A 142 -5.14 -26.61 4.58
C THR A 142 -6.01 -26.40 5.81
N PHE A 143 -5.62 -27.05 6.92
CA PHE A 143 -6.16 -26.81 8.26
C PHE A 143 -5.24 -25.87 9.03
N VAL A 144 -5.83 -24.89 9.71
CA VAL A 144 -5.13 -23.95 10.60
C VAL A 144 -5.38 -24.37 12.04
N VAL A 145 -4.31 -24.49 12.83
CA VAL A 145 -4.40 -24.87 14.24
C VAL A 145 -5.29 -23.87 15.00
N PRO A 146 -6.28 -24.34 15.77
CA PRO A 146 -7.16 -23.46 16.51
C PRO A 146 -6.43 -22.63 17.56
N SER A 147 -6.74 -21.35 17.58
CA SER A 147 -6.16 -20.37 18.51
C SER A 147 -7.19 -19.31 18.86
N HIS A 148 -6.97 -18.60 19.96
CA HIS A 148 -7.68 -17.35 20.24
C HIS A 148 -6.67 -16.20 20.29
N ILE A 149 -7.15 -14.98 20.06
CA ILE A 149 -6.31 -13.78 19.99
C ILE A 149 -6.80 -12.78 21.04
N ASP A 150 -5.88 -12.07 21.68
CA ASP A 150 -6.16 -10.94 22.59
C ASP A 150 -6.44 -9.62 21.85
N ALA A 151 -7.25 -9.71 20.80
CA ALA A 151 -7.69 -8.59 19.98
C ALA A 151 -9.07 -8.83 19.39
N GLU A 152 -9.84 -7.75 19.25
CA GLU A 152 -10.97 -7.73 18.34
C GLU A 152 -10.42 -7.74 16.92
N TYR A 153 -10.90 -8.61 16.03
CA TYR A 153 -10.44 -8.54 14.65
C TYR A 153 -11.57 -8.78 13.65
N ILE A 154 -11.48 -8.06 12.53
CA ILE A 154 -12.41 -8.13 11.42
C ILE A 154 -11.62 -8.60 10.21
N PHE A 155 -12.10 -9.62 9.52
CA PHE A 155 -11.50 -10.05 8.26
C PHE A 155 -12.46 -9.89 7.10
N TYR A 156 -11.89 -9.68 5.92
CA TYR A 156 -12.55 -9.73 4.62
C TYR A 156 -11.97 -10.88 3.80
N VAL A 157 -12.83 -11.73 3.23
CA VAL A 157 -12.41 -12.82 2.36
C VAL A 157 -12.08 -12.30 0.98
N VAL A 158 -10.78 -12.20 0.70
CA VAL A 158 -10.24 -11.69 -0.57
C VAL A 158 -10.43 -12.68 -1.70
N LYS A 159 -10.14 -13.96 -1.44
CA LYS A 159 -10.13 -15.03 -2.44
C LYS A 159 -10.40 -16.39 -1.77
N GLY A 160 -10.99 -17.30 -2.54
CA GLY A 160 -11.18 -18.69 -2.16
C GLY A 160 -12.43 -18.92 -1.33
N LYS A 161 -12.56 -20.15 -0.83
CA LYS A 161 -13.66 -20.60 0.03
C LYS A 161 -13.08 -21.34 1.23
N GLY A 162 -13.66 -21.11 2.40
CA GLY A 162 -13.21 -21.74 3.64
C GLY A 162 -14.39 -22.19 4.49
N THR A 163 -14.06 -22.85 5.59
CA THR A 163 -14.97 -23.01 6.72
C THR A 163 -14.28 -22.40 7.94
N ILE A 164 -15.00 -21.58 8.69
CA ILE A 164 -14.55 -21.04 9.98
C ILE A 164 -15.46 -21.55 11.09
N SER A 165 -14.87 -22.02 12.20
CA SER A 165 -15.59 -22.27 13.44
C SER A 165 -15.16 -21.26 14.48
N LEU A 166 -16.14 -20.64 15.15
CA LEU A 166 -15.97 -19.75 16.28
C LEU A 166 -16.47 -20.48 17.52
N VAL A 167 -15.61 -20.63 18.53
CA VAL A 167 -15.91 -21.38 19.75
C VAL A 167 -15.68 -20.50 20.96
N ASN A 168 -16.70 -20.43 21.83
CA ASN A 168 -16.61 -19.86 23.17
C ASN A 168 -17.18 -20.87 24.19
N GLN A 169 -17.30 -20.45 25.45
CA GLN A 169 -17.75 -21.33 26.54
C GLN A 169 -19.18 -21.86 26.35
N GLU A 170 -20.05 -21.07 25.72
CA GLU A 170 -21.50 -21.34 25.63
C GLU A 170 -21.91 -21.89 24.27
N SER A 171 -21.16 -21.57 23.21
CA SER A 171 -21.55 -21.86 21.85
C SER A 171 -20.37 -22.20 20.94
N ARG A 172 -20.71 -23.01 19.94
CA ARG A 172 -19.88 -23.24 18.76
C ARG A 172 -20.69 -22.86 17.54
N GLU A 173 -20.18 -21.90 16.80
CA GLU A 173 -20.75 -21.42 15.56
C GLU A 173 -19.81 -21.81 14.42
N THR A 174 -20.36 -22.19 13.26
CA THR A 174 -19.52 -22.61 12.13
C THR A 174 -20.15 -22.10 10.85
N TYR A 175 -19.34 -21.50 9.99
CA TYR A 175 -19.76 -20.78 8.80
C TYR A 175 -18.93 -21.21 7.61
N ASN A 176 -19.59 -21.33 6.47
CA ASN A 176 -18.90 -21.41 5.18
C ASN A 176 -18.57 -19.99 4.72
N LEU A 177 -17.31 -19.78 4.38
CA LEU A 177 -16.81 -18.50 3.89
C LEU A 177 -16.68 -18.52 2.37
N GLU A 178 -17.00 -17.40 1.76
CA GLU A 178 -16.78 -17.10 0.36
C GLU A 178 -16.25 -15.68 0.15
N ARG A 179 -15.73 -15.42 -1.06
CA ARG A 179 -15.22 -14.10 -1.42
C ARG A 179 -16.27 -13.01 -1.17
N GLY A 180 -15.85 -11.93 -0.51
CA GLY A 180 -16.72 -10.81 -0.18
C GLY A 180 -17.26 -10.86 1.25
N ASP A 181 -17.18 -12.01 1.93
CA ASP A 181 -17.60 -12.13 3.32
C ASP A 181 -16.74 -11.27 4.23
N VAL A 182 -17.41 -10.54 5.11
CA VAL A 182 -16.86 -9.83 6.26
C VAL A 182 -17.34 -10.53 7.52
N LEU A 183 -16.43 -10.83 8.44
CA LEU A 183 -16.78 -11.40 9.74
C LEU A 183 -15.97 -10.71 10.83
N ARG A 184 -16.65 -10.29 11.90
CA ARG A 184 -16.01 -9.93 13.15
C ARG A 184 -15.77 -11.19 13.97
N VAL A 185 -14.60 -11.26 14.59
CA VAL A 185 -14.31 -12.26 15.62
C VAL A 185 -14.00 -11.52 16.93
N PRO A 186 -14.84 -11.70 17.97
CA PRO A 186 -14.60 -11.09 19.28
C PRO A 186 -13.31 -11.59 19.92
N ALA A 187 -12.67 -10.74 20.71
CA ALA A 187 -11.44 -11.08 21.42
C ALA A 187 -11.63 -12.32 22.31
N GLY A 188 -10.61 -13.20 22.35
CA GLY A 188 -10.64 -14.44 23.12
C GLY A 188 -11.49 -15.58 22.52
N THR A 189 -12.19 -15.35 21.40
CA THR A 189 -12.91 -16.42 20.69
C THR A 189 -11.90 -17.39 20.06
N ILE A 190 -12.07 -18.69 20.30
CA ILE A 190 -11.24 -19.71 19.64
C ILE A 190 -11.71 -19.82 18.20
N LEU A 191 -10.83 -19.47 17.26
CA LEU A 191 -11.06 -19.61 15.83
C LEU A 191 -10.44 -20.92 15.31
N ASN A 192 -11.13 -21.57 14.39
CA ASN A 192 -10.59 -22.67 13.59
C ASN A 192 -10.91 -22.40 12.12
N VAL A 193 -9.91 -22.42 11.26
CA VAL A 193 -10.06 -22.15 9.82
C VAL A 193 -9.60 -23.35 9.03
N ILE A 194 -10.38 -23.71 8.02
CA ILE A 194 -9.99 -24.75 7.05
C ILE A 194 -10.27 -24.25 5.63
N ASN A 195 -9.24 -24.29 4.78
CA ASN A 195 -9.44 -24.16 3.35
C ASN A 195 -9.97 -25.48 2.82
N ARG A 196 -11.25 -25.48 2.41
CA ARG A 196 -11.95 -26.67 1.92
C ARG A 196 -11.83 -26.88 0.40
N ASP A 197 -11.23 -25.92 -0.29
CA ASP A 197 -11.07 -25.97 -1.74
C ASP A 197 -9.90 -26.89 -2.13
N SER A 198 -10.00 -27.55 -3.28
CA SER A 198 -8.97 -28.45 -3.81
C SER A 198 -7.96 -27.75 -4.72
N GLU A 199 -8.27 -26.55 -5.21
CA GLU A 199 -7.47 -25.85 -6.22
C GLU A 199 -7.14 -24.42 -5.80
N GLN A 200 -8.09 -23.74 -5.14
CA GLN A 200 -7.96 -22.33 -4.82
C GLN A 200 -7.35 -22.10 -3.43
N LYS A 201 -6.41 -21.18 -3.36
CA LYS A 201 -5.95 -20.61 -2.09
C LYS A 201 -7.05 -19.79 -1.43
N LEU A 202 -7.10 -19.86 -0.10
CA LEU A 202 -7.93 -19.00 0.74
C LEU A 202 -7.09 -17.81 1.20
N GLN A 203 -7.61 -16.60 1.04
CA GLN A 203 -6.90 -15.37 1.41
C GLN A 203 -7.81 -14.42 2.19
N PHE A 204 -7.29 -13.90 3.30
CA PHE A 204 -7.95 -12.86 4.09
C PHE A 204 -7.08 -11.59 4.13
N ALA A 205 -7.77 -10.46 4.17
CA ALA A 205 -7.22 -9.18 4.60
C ALA A 205 -7.91 -8.85 5.93
N GLU A 206 -7.13 -8.57 6.98
CA GLU A 206 -7.67 -8.45 8.33
C GLU A 206 -7.18 -7.19 9.03
N PHE A 207 -7.99 -6.75 9.98
CA PHE A 207 -7.76 -5.60 10.82
C PHE A 207 -8.05 -5.97 12.27
N ALA A 208 -7.03 -5.85 13.11
CA ALA A 208 -7.11 -6.20 14.52
C ALA A 208 -6.97 -4.95 15.39
N GLN A 209 -7.74 -4.87 16.47
CA GLN A 209 -7.64 -3.90 17.55
C GLN A 209 -7.25 -4.64 18.83
N SER A 210 -6.03 -4.41 19.32
CA SER A 210 -5.56 -4.98 20.58
C SER A 210 -6.39 -4.50 21.76
N ILE A 211 -6.77 -5.41 22.66
CA ILE A 211 -7.55 -5.07 23.87
C ILE A 211 -6.70 -5.00 25.15
N SER A 212 -5.51 -5.62 25.15
CA SER A 212 -4.64 -5.70 26.33
C SER A 212 -3.39 -4.84 26.16
N ILE A 213 -2.38 -5.34 25.44
CA ILE A 213 -1.13 -4.59 25.22
C ILE A 213 -1.26 -3.81 23.90
N PRO A 214 -1.22 -2.46 23.93
CA PRO A 214 -1.29 -1.61 22.76
C PRO A 214 -0.43 -2.11 21.59
N GLY A 215 -1.12 -2.63 20.59
CA GLY A 215 -0.50 -2.99 19.33
C GLY A 215 0.36 -4.25 19.35
N ARG A 216 0.15 -5.13 20.32
CA ARG A 216 0.84 -6.41 20.38
C ARG A 216 -0.18 -7.53 20.51
N PRO A 217 -1.04 -7.73 19.50
CA PRO A 217 -1.90 -8.91 19.50
C PRO A 217 -1.04 -10.17 19.56
N ARG A 218 -1.55 -11.23 20.17
CA ARG A 218 -0.90 -12.54 20.29
C ARG A 218 -1.89 -13.67 20.12
N ASP A 219 -1.45 -14.70 19.40
CA ASP A 219 -2.15 -15.98 19.28
C ASP A 219 -1.86 -16.83 20.52
N TYR A 220 -2.92 -17.37 21.12
CA TYR A 220 -2.86 -18.32 22.23
C TYR A 220 -3.36 -19.67 21.74
N ILE A 221 -2.44 -20.63 21.67
CA ILE A 221 -2.66 -21.91 21.00
C ILE A 221 -2.84 -23.01 22.05
N GLY A 222 -4.07 -23.51 22.21
CA GLY A 222 -4.36 -24.63 23.10
C GLY A 222 -4.17 -25.96 22.39
N MET A 223 -4.72 -26.09 21.18
CA MET A 223 -4.71 -27.31 20.37
C MET A 223 -3.41 -27.47 19.56
N GLY A 224 -2.28 -27.13 20.17
CA GLY A 224 -0.94 -27.28 19.62
C GLY A 224 -0.23 -28.54 20.15
N GLY A 225 1.09 -28.51 20.10
CA GLY A 225 1.94 -29.53 20.68
C GLY A 225 3.33 -28.99 20.96
N GLN A 226 4.33 -29.53 20.26
CA GLN A 226 5.69 -28.96 20.22
C GLN A 226 5.80 -27.86 19.15
N ASN A 227 5.09 -28.01 18.02
CA ASN A 227 5.07 -27.02 16.96
C ASN A 227 3.70 -26.97 16.26
N PRO A 228 2.88 -25.92 16.47
CA PRO A 228 3.13 -24.81 17.39
C PRO A 228 3.13 -25.26 18.86
N GLU A 229 3.79 -24.51 19.74
CA GLU A 229 3.76 -24.79 21.17
C GLU A 229 2.33 -24.61 21.72
N SER A 230 1.86 -25.61 22.46
CA SER A 230 0.61 -25.48 23.22
C SER A 230 0.84 -24.74 24.54
N PHE A 231 0.00 -23.74 24.86
CA PHE A 231 0.07 -23.09 26.17
C PHE A 231 -0.17 -24.06 27.35
N PHE A 232 -0.77 -25.23 27.10
CA PHE A 232 -0.91 -26.25 28.15
C PHE A 232 0.46 -26.73 28.65
N ASN A 233 1.50 -26.68 27.82
CA ASN A 233 2.87 -27.05 28.23
C ASN A 233 3.49 -26.07 29.25
N SER A 234 2.89 -24.90 29.45
CA SER A 234 3.37 -23.90 30.43
C SER A 234 2.78 -24.08 31.83
N PHE A 235 1.69 -24.84 32.01
CA PHE A 235 1.13 -25.14 33.33
C PHE A 235 1.94 -26.22 34.05
N SER A 236 1.93 -26.21 35.39
CA SER A 236 2.61 -27.25 36.17
C SER A 236 1.96 -28.62 35.94
N GLY A 237 2.77 -29.68 36.08
CA GLY A 237 2.28 -31.04 35.94
C GLY A 237 1.13 -31.34 36.91
N GLU A 238 1.27 -30.92 38.17
CA GLU A 238 0.23 -31.16 39.19
C GLU A 238 -1.09 -30.45 38.84
N VAL A 239 -1.02 -29.23 38.32
CA VAL A 239 -2.21 -28.48 37.87
C VAL A 239 -2.89 -29.19 36.72
N LEU A 240 -2.14 -29.65 35.71
CA LEU A 240 -2.70 -30.37 34.57
C LEU A 240 -3.29 -31.72 34.97
N GLU A 241 -2.62 -32.48 35.83
CA GLU A 241 -3.11 -33.76 36.34
C GLU A 241 -4.43 -33.58 37.10
N ALA A 242 -4.51 -32.57 37.98
CA ALA A 242 -5.73 -32.24 38.70
C ALA A 242 -6.85 -31.73 37.78
N ALA A 243 -6.53 -30.83 36.84
CA ALA A 243 -7.53 -30.23 35.94
C ALA A 243 -8.13 -31.24 34.95
N PHE A 244 -7.32 -32.14 34.41
CA PHE A 244 -7.75 -33.16 33.45
C PHE A 244 -8.09 -34.51 34.10
N ASN A 245 -7.88 -34.66 35.42
CA ASN A 245 -8.01 -35.93 36.14
C ASN A 245 -7.33 -37.09 35.39
N THR A 246 -6.10 -36.85 34.91
CA THR A 246 -5.39 -37.72 33.97
C THR A 246 -3.91 -37.78 34.32
N PRO A 247 -3.25 -38.97 34.29
CA PRO A 247 -1.83 -39.08 34.61
C PRO A 247 -0.92 -38.22 33.71
N ARG A 248 0.13 -37.64 34.30
CA ARG A 248 1.04 -36.69 33.63
C ARG A 248 1.62 -37.20 32.33
N ASP A 249 2.00 -38.48 32.26
CA ASP A 249 2.64 -39.04 31.08
C ASP A 249 1.69 -39.10 29.88
N GLN A 250 0.38 -39.28 30.12
CA GLN A 250 -0.63 -39.21 29.07
C GLN A 250 -0.81 -37.77 28.57
N LEU A 251 -0.83 -36.79 29.47
CA LEU A 251 -0.94 -35.37 29.11
C LEU A 251 0.28 -34.86 28.36
N LYS A 252 1.49 -35.22 28.81
CA LYS A 252 2.75 -34.95 28.09
C LYS A 252 2.73 -35.55 26.69
N ARG A 253 2.21 -36.77 26.55
CA ARG A 253 2.06 -37.41 25.24
C ARG A 253 1.11 -36.62 24.36
N LEU A 254 -0.08 -36.25 24.87
CA LEU A 254 -1.11 -35.51 24.13
C LEU A 254 -0.59 -34.15 23.62
N PHE A 255 -0.11 -33.30 24.52
CA PHE A 255 0.40 -31.95 24.20
C PHE A 255 1.83 -31.97 23.60
N GLY A 256 2.39 -33.16 23.33
CA GLY A 256 3.67 -33.35 22.65
C GLY A 256 3.55 -33.93 21.24
N GLN A 257 2.37 -34.41 20.82
CA GLN A 257 2.21 -35.11 19.53
C GLN A 257 2.28 -34.17 18.32
N GLN A 258 1.67 -32.98 18.40
CA GLN A 258 1.56 -32.08 17.25
C GLN A 258 2.89 -31.39 16.96
N LYS A 259 3.39 -31.56 15.73
CA LYS A 259 4.68 -31.00 15.24
C LYS A 259 4.61 -30.46 13.81
N LYS A 260 3.42 -30.47 13.19
CA LYS A 260 3.23 -30.12 11.77
C LYS A 260 3.20 -28.60 11.52
N GLY A 261 3.28 -27.78 12.57
CA GLY A 261 3.22 -26.32 12.47
C GLY A 261 1.78 -25.78 12.48
N MET A 262 1.65 -24.45 12.36
CA MET A 262 0.37 -23.73 12.45
C MET A 262 -0.61 -24.04 11.32
N MET A 263 -0.10 -24.45 10.16
CA MET A 263 -0.89 -24.75 8.96
C MET A 263 -0.35 -26.03 8.33
N PHE A 264 -1.23 -27.00 8.10
CA PHE A 264 -0.87 -28.27 7.47
C PHE A 264 -2.04 -28.87 6.67
N GLN A 265 -1.73 -29.76 5.73
CA GLN A 265 -2.72 -30.46 4.92
C GLN A 265 -3.69 -31.30 5.75
N ALA A 266 -4.98 -31.23 5.40
CA ALA A 266 -6.06 -32.06 5.90
C ALA A 266 -6.60 -32.99 4.79
N SER A 267 -7.07 -34.18 5.18
CA SER A 267 -7.70 -35.11 4.23
C SER A 267 -9.08 -34.60 3.80
N GLU A 268 -9.58 -35.10 2.66
CA GLU A 268 -10.93 -34.73 2.20
C GLU A 268 -12.01 -35.14 3.20
N GLU A 269 -11.84 -36.29 3.86
CA GLU A 269 -12.76 -36.80 4.88
C GLU A 269 -12.78 -35.87 6.08
N GLN A 270 -11.62 -35.40 6.53
CA GLN A 270 -11.50 -34.43 7.61
C GLN A 270 -12.17 -33.10 7.25
N ILE A 271 -11.93 -32.59 6.04
CA ILE A 271 -12.55 -31.36 5.53
C ILE A 271 -14.07 -31.49 5.47
N LYS A 272 -14.59 -32.61 4.94
CA LYS A 272 -16.02 -32.90 4.85
C LYS A 272 -16.65 -32.98 6.25
N ALA A 273 -16.01 -33.66 7.19
CA ALA A 273 -16.49 -33.81 8.56
C ALA A 273 -16.59 -32.46 9.28
N ILE A 274 -15.55 -31.62 9.20
CA ILE A 274 -15.54 -30.29 9.82
C ILE A 274 -16.59 -29.37 9.16
N SER A 275 -16.69 -29.41 7.83
CA SER A 275 -17.59 -28.53 7.08
C SER A 275 -19.07 -28.91 7.20
N LYS A 276 -19.39 -30.16 7.54
CA LYS A 276 -20.78 -30.61 7.72
C LYS A 276 -21.54 -29.77 8.77
N HIS A 277 -20.85 -29.38 9.84
CA HIS A 277 -21.44 -28.57 10.92
C HIS A 277 -21.79 -27.13 10.50
N ALA A 278 -21.19 -26.61 9.42
CA ALA A 278 -21.58 -25.32 8.86
C ALA A 278 -23.01 -25.37 8.30
N SER A 279 -23.36 -26.46 7.60
CA SER A 279 -24.71 -26.62 7.04
C SER A 279 -25.78 -26.81 8.11
N GLU A 280 -25.44 -27.47 9.22
CA GLU A 280 -26.32 -27.71 10.37
C GLU A 280 -26.57 -26.42 11.18
N SER A 281 -25.57 -25.55 11.32
CA SER A 281 -25.69 -24.26 12.03
C SER A 281 -26.63 -23.29 11.30
N HIS A 282 -26.61 -23.28 9.96
CA HIS A 282 -27.53 -22.49 9.13
C HIS A 282 -28.99 -22.93 9.30
N GLN A 283 -29.26 -24.24 9.42
CA GLN A 283 -30.63 -24.77 9.58
C GLN A 283 -31.25 -24.44 10.95
N LYS A 284 -30.45 -24.42 12.02
CA LYS A 284 -30.91 -24.08 13.39
C LYS A 284 -31.23 -22.58 13.58
N ARG A 285 -31.01 -21.74 12.58
CA ARG A 285 -31.01 -20.27 12.69
C ARG A 285 -32.09 -19.52 11.92
N LYS A 286 -33.13 -20.19 11.41
CA LYS A 286 -34.32 -19.46 10.94
C LYS A 286 -34.94 -18.70 12.13
N GLY A 287 -34.62 -17.40 12.27
CA GLY A 287 -35.25 -16.47 13.23
C GLY A 287 -34.38 -15.86 14.35
N LYS A 288 -33.06 -16.07 14.40
CA LYS A 288 -32.17 -15.34 15.36
C LYS A 288 -31.22 -14.40 14.62
N SER A 289 -31.05 -13.17 15.14
CA SER A 289 -30.06 -12.18 14.69
C SER A 289 -28.70 -12.86 14.55
N SER A 290 -28.21 -12.97 13.31
CA SER A 290 -27.09 -13.85 13.00
C SER A 290 -25.76 -13.14 13.23
N GLY A 291 -24.99 -13.62 14.22
CA GLY A 291 -23.56 -13.33 14.39
C GLY A 291 -22.65 -13.82 13.23
N GLY A 292 -23.22 -14.17 12.08
CA GLY A 292 -22.49 -14.74 10.95
C GLY A 292 -21.86 -13.72 10.02
N PRO A 293 -21.19 -14.19 8.95
CA PRO A 293 -20.55 -13.32 7.97
C PRO A 293 -21.57 -12.50 7.19
N PHE A 294 -21.20 -11.28 6.82
CA PHE A 294 -21.95 -10.41 5.91
C PHE A 294 -21.22 -10.32 4.58
N ASN A 295 -21.85 -10.70 3.46
CA ASN A 295 -21.22 -10.58 2.16
C ASN A 295 -21.32 -9.16 1.60
N LEU A 296 -20.22 -8.41 1.65
CA LEU A 296 -20.12 -7.02 1.23
C LEU A 296 -20.43 -6.83 -0.26
N LEU A 297 -20.15 -7.84 -1.10
CA LEU A 297 -20.32 -7.75 -2.56
C LEU A 297 -21.76 -8.02 -3.01
N GLN A 298 -22.63 -8.52 -2.12
CA GLN A 298 -24.05 -8.69 -2.39
C GLN A 298 -24.86 -7.41 -2.14
N LYS A 299 -24.28 -6.41 -1.45
CA LYS A 299 -24.90 -5.10 -1.26
C LYS A 299 -24.84 -4.29 -2.56
N SER A 300 -25.76 -3.33 -2.73
CA SER A 300 -25.61 -2.30 -3.74
C SER A 300 -24.35 -1.45 -3.47
N PRO A 301 -23.58 -1.08 -4.51
CA PRO A 301 -22.41 -0.23 -4.33
C PRO A 301 -22.84 1.16 -3.86
N LEU A 302 -22.11 1.71 -2.89
CA LEU A 302 -22.29 3.08 -2.41
C LEU A 302 -21.96 4.11 -3.50
N HIS A 303 -20.90 3.84 -4.28
CA HIS A 303 -20.55 4.62 -5.47
C HIS A 303 -20.22 3.68 -6.62
N SER A 304 -20.76 3.95 -7.81
CA SER A 304 -20.51 3.11 -8.99
C SER A 304 -20.68 3.89 -10.28
N ASN A 305 -19.74 3.72 -11.21
CA ASN A 305 -19.85 4.10 -12.62
C ASN A 305 -18.93 3.20 -13.48
N LYS A 306 -18.64 3.58 -14.72
CA LYS A 306 -17.77 2.79 -15.62
C LYS A 306 -16.29 2.72 -15.17
N HIS A 307 -15.83 3.67 -14.36
CA HIS A 307 -14.44 3.78 -13.89
C HIS A 307 -14.19 3.13 -12.54
N GLY A 308 -15.25 2.74 -11.81
CA GLY A 308 -15.06 2.02 -10.56
C GLY A 308 -16.33 1.72 -9.79
N LYS A 309 -16.18 0.90 -8.75
CA LYS A 309 -17.23 0.51 -7.81
C LYS A 309 -16.67 0.50 -6.39
N LEU A 310 -17.45 1.03 -5.45
CA LEU A 310 -17.16 1.05 -4.01
C LEU A 310 -18.35 0.47 -3.25
N PHE A 311 -18.10 -0.54 -2.43
CA PHE A 311 -19.05 -1.16 -1.52
C PHE A 311 -18.58 -0.87 -0.10
N GLN A 312 -19.47 -0.44 0.79
CA GLN A 312 -19.14 -0.18 2.20
C GLN A 312 -20.23 -0.76 3.10
N ILE A 313 -19.82 -1.34 4.22
CA ILE A 313 -20.67 -1.65 5.37
C ILE A 313 -20.12 -1.00 6.63
N ASP A 314 -21.02 -0.63 7.54
CA ASP A 314 -20.72 -0.16 8.89
C ASP A 314 -21.72 -0.75 9.90
N GLY A 315 -21.74 -0.22 11.13
CA GLY A 315 -22.62 -0.67 12.20
C GLY A 315 -24.13 -0.62 11.89
N ASN A 316 -24.57 0.18 10.90
CA ASN A 316 -25.97 0.24 10.49
C ASN A 316 -26.35 -0.94 9.58
N ASP A 317 -25.42 -1.44 8.78
CA ASP A 317 -25.63 -2.59 7.90
C ASP A 317 -25.36 -3.91 8.64
N TYR A 318 -24.33 -3.91 9.49
CA TYR A 318 -23.82 -5.07 10.19
C TYR A 318 -23.55 -4.70 11.64
N ASN A 319 -24.53 -4.99 12.50
CA ASN A 319 -24.55 -4.60 13.92
C ASN A 319 -23.27 -4.99 14.70
N GLN A 320 -22.57 -6.05 14.27
CA GLN A 320 -21.28 -6.46 14.84
C GLN A 320 -20.17 -5.41 14.71
N LEU A 321 -20.33 -4.37 13.88
CA LEU A 321 -19.35 -3.29 13.72
C LEU A 321 -19.71 -2.03 14.53
N GLN A 322 -20.89 -1.98 15.16
CA GLN A 322 -21.46 -0.77 15.73
C GLN A 322 -20.71 -0.27 16.98
N ASP A 323 -20.40 -1.19 17.89
CA ASP A 323 -19.62 -0.93 19.12
C ASP A 323 -18.16 -0.61 18.81
N LEU A 324 -17.57 -1.26 17.80
CA LEU A 324 -16.21 -0.99 17.35
C LEU A 324 -16.05 0.38 16.66
N ASP A 325 -17.15 1.01 16.22
CA ASP A 325 -17.13 2.24 15.42
C ASP A 325 -16.25 2.08 14.17
N MET A 326 -16.47 0.97 13.45
CA MET A 326 -15.68 0.58 12.28
C MET A 326 -16.53 0.38 11.02
N SER A 327 -15.87 0.47 9.87
CA SER A 327 -16.43 0.12 8.56
C SER A 327 -15.48 -0.76 7.76
N VAL A 328 -16.04 -1.57 6.86
CA VAL A 328 -15.29 -2.34 5.87
C VAL A 328 -15.73 -1.92 4.49
N THR A 329 -14.78 -1.57 3.64
CA THR A 329 -15.03 -1.12 2.27
C THR A 329 -14.24 -1.97 1.30
N PHE A 330 -14.87 -2.37 0.19
CA PHE A 330 -14.19 -2.95 -0.96
C PHE A 330 -14.31 -1.98 -2.13
N THR A 331 -13.18 -1.63 -2.74
CA THR A 331 -13.13 -0.73 -3.89
C THR A 331 -12.44 -1.40 -5.06
N ASN A 332 -13.04 -1.32 -6.25
CA ASN A 332 -12.44 -1.68 -7.52
C ASN A 332 -12.39 -0.44 -8.43
N ILE A 333 -11.19 0.02 -8.76
CA ILE A 333 -10.95 1.06 -9.76
C ILE A 333 -10.60 0.37 -11.06
N THR A 334 -11.35 0.66 -12.13
CA THR A 334 -11.11 0.12 -13.47
C THR A 334 -9.76 0.62 -13.98
N LYS A 335 -9.04 -0.20 -14.75
CA LYS A 335 -7.75 0.16 -15.37
C LYS A 335 -7.79 1.55 -16.01
N GLY A 336 -6.78 2.37 -15.71
CA GLY A 336 -6.67 3.76 -16.17
C GLY A 336 -7.68 4.74 -15.54
N GLY A 337 -8.53 4.29 -14.62
CA GLY A 337 -9.43 5.14 -13.85
C GLY A 337 -8.79 5.66 -12.56
N MET A 338 -9.46 6.62 -11.93
CA MET A 338 -9.08 7.17 -10.63
C MET A 338 -10.30 7.40 -9.74
N MET A 339 -10.12 7.39 -8.43
CA MET A 339 -11.08 7.98 -7.51
C MET A 339 -10.88 9.50 -7.48
N ALA A 340 -11.95 10.27 -7.67
CA ALA A 340 -11.91 11.72 -7.58
C ALA A 340 -11.28 12.15 -6.23
N PRO A 341 -10.44 13.21 -6.20
CA PRO A 341 -9.85 13.69 -4.95
C PRO A 341 -10.91 13.89 -3.88
N PHE A 342 -10.66 13.36 -2.67
CA PHE A 342 -11.62 13.38 -1.57
C PHE A 342 -10.90 13.49 -0.23
N TYR A 343 -11.63 13.85 0.83
CA TYR A 343 -11.19 13.65 2.21
C TYR A 343 -12.32 13.02 3.05
N ASN A 344 -11.95 12.35 4.14
CA ASN A 344 -12.91 11.90 5.16
C ASN A 344 -12.95 12.91 6.30
N SER A 345 -14.14 13.29 6.75
CA SER A 345 -14.32 14.28 7.82
C SER A 345 -13.81 13.81 9.19
N LYS A 346 -14.06 12.54 9.56
CA LYS A 346 -13.74 11.99 10.89
C LYS A 346 -12.97 10.68 10.84
N SER A 347 -13.21 9.86 9.82
CA SER A 347 -12.69 8.50 9.76
C SER A 347 -11.29 8.44 9.18
N SER A 348 -10.39 7.79 9.90
CA SER A 348 -9.09 7.37 9.37
C SER A 348 -9.24 6.00 8.68
N ARG A 349 -8.58 5.83 7.53
CA ARG A 349 -8.73 4.67 6.66
C ARG A 349 -7.42 3.90 6.53
N PHE A 350 -7.49 2.58 6.68
CA PHE A 350 -6.38 1.65 6.51
C PHE A 350 -6.63 0.85 5.24
N VAL A 351 -5.89 1.18 4.19
CA VAL A 351 -6.09 0.66 2.84
C VAL A 351 -5.12 -0.48 2.58
N MET A 352 -5.63 -1.66 2.23
CA MET A 352 -4.84 -2.84 1.86
C MET A 352 -5.05 -3.17 0.38
N ILE A 353 -3.96 -3.30 -0.37
CA ILE A 353 -4.01 -3.62 -1.80
C ILE A 353 -4.06 -5.14 -1.98
N VAL A 354 -5.15 -5.62 -2.59
CA VAL A 354 -5.42 -7.06 -2.75
C VAL A 354 -5.24 -7.54 -4.18
N LYS A 355 -5.41 -6.67 -5.18
CA LYS A 355 -5.16 -6.99 -6.59
C LYS A 355 -4.78 -5.75 -7.38
N GLY A 356 -3.91 -5.94 -8.37
CA GLY A 356 -3.56 -4.94 -9.35
C GLY A 356 -2.56 -3.90 -8.86
N GLN A 357 -2.30 -2.93 -9.73
CA GLN A 357 -1.29 -1.90 -9.55
C GLN A 357 -1.87 -0.51 -9.79
N GLY A 358 -1.21 0.48 -9.19
CA GLY A 358 -1.62 1.86 -9.26
C GLY A 358 -0.74 2.74 -8.39
N TYR A 359 -1.22 3.92 -8.04
CA TYR A 359 -0.57 4.79 -7.07
C TYR A 359 -1.61 5.63 -6.34
N PHE A 360 -1.23 6.24 -5.24
CA PHE A 360 -2.03 7.28 -4.60
C PHE A 360 -1.24 8.57 -4.49
N GLU A 361 -1.98 9.67 -4.38
CA GLU A 361 -1.44 10.95 -3.95
C GLU A 361 -2.29 11.45 -2.77
N MET A 362 -1.61 11.98 -1.76
CA MET A 362 -2.22 12.51 -0.55
C MET A 362 -1.57 13.83 -0.18
N VAL A 363 -2.38 14.79 0.27
CA VAL A 363 -1.93 16.09 0.74
C VAL A 363 -1.79 16.05 2.26
N CYS A 364 -0.62 16.40 2.80
CA CYS A 364 -0.34 16.36 4.23
C CYS A 364 0.26 17.68 4.75
N PRO A 365 -0.34 18.31 5.78
CA PRO A 365 0.20 19.52 6.40
C PRO A 365 1.19 19.24 7.56
N HIS A 366 1.42 17.98 7.93
CA HIS A 366 2.14 17.62 9.16
C HIS A 366 3.63 17.29 8.96
N LEU A 367 4.06 17.04 7.72
CA LEU A 367 5.43 16.63 7.42
C LEU A 367 6.44 17.79 7.48
N SER A 368 6.05 18.97 6.99
CA SER A 368 6.85 20.20 7.05
C SER A 368 7.27 20.54 8.49
N LYS A 369 6.35 20.38 9.45
CA LYS A 369 6.61 20.60 10.88
C LYS A 369 7.57 19.58 11.51
N THR A 370 7.68 18.38 10.94
CA THR A 370 8.48 17.30 11.53
C THR A 370 9.94 17.33 11.06
N GLN A 371 10.22 17.81 9.85
CA GLN A 371 11.59 17.95 9.34
C GLN A 371 12.34 19.17 9.95
N GLN A 372 11.63 20.23 10.33
CA GLN A 372 12.22 21.41 10.98
C GLN A 372 12.48 21.25 12.49
N ARG A 373 11.84 20.26 13.14
CA ARG A 373 11.95 20.00 14.59
C ARG A 373 13.29 19.38 15.04
N GLY A 374 14.18 19.03 14.12
CA GLY A 374 15.51 18.50 14.45
C GLY A 374 16.51 19.54 14.99
N GLN A 375 16.18 20.84 14.96
CA GLN A 375 17.14 21.92 15.27
C GLN A 375 16.63 23.06 16.18
N ARG A 376 15.36 23.08 16.61
CA ARG A 376 14.82 24.17 17.46
C ARG A 376 14.57 23.70 18.90
N THR A 377 15.03 24.49 19.88
CA THR A 377 14.74 24.35 21.31
C THR A 377 13.28 24.75 21.61
N GLN A 378 12.70 24.13 22.65
CA GLN A 378 11.29 24.30 23.07
C GLN A 378 10.84 25.76 23.29
N GLU A 379 11.76 26.69 23.54
CA GLU A 379 11.44 28.10 23.81
C GLU A 379 11.08 28.93 22.58
N GLN A 380 11.25 28.41 21.35
CA GLN A 380 10.87 29.12 20.11
C GLN A 380 9.49 28.71 19.55
N GLU A 381 8.78 27.77 20.18
CA GLU A 381 7.55 27.20 19.62
C GLU A 381 6.28 28.08 19.81
N GLU A 382 6.30 29.13 20.64
CA GLU A 382 5.09 29.88 21.01
C GLU A 382 4.78 31.16 20.19
N THR A 383 5.67 31.61 19.29
CA THR A 383 5.56 32.97 18.70
C THR A 383 5.40 33.10 17.19
N GLU A 384 5.33 32.03 16.41
CA GLU A 384 5.09 32.15 14.96
C GLU A 384 3.79 31.43 14.55
N GLN A 385 2.79 32.20 14.09
CA GLN A 385 1.72 31.68 13.23
C GLN A 385 2.33 31.29 11.88
N GLU A 386 3.10 30.20 11.84
CA GLU A 386 3.72 29.70 10.61
C GLU A 386 2.63 29.31 9.61
N ALA A 387 2.75 29.83 8.39
CA ALA A 387 1.85 29.52 7.28
C ALA A 387 1.75 27.99 7.07
N VAL A 388 0.53 27.47 6.90
CA VAL A 388 0.33 26.03 6.67
C VAL A 388 0.91 25.65 5.32
N HIS A 389 2.00 24.88 5.32
CA HIS A 389 2.57 24.29 4.11
C HIS A 389 2.06 22.85 3.91
N TYR A 390 1.47 22.59 2.74
CA TYR A 390 1.00 21.27 2.35
C TYR A 390 2.06 20.54 1.52
N GLN A 391 2.38 19.30 1.91
CA GLN A 391 3.29 18.43 1.17
C GLN A 391 2.51 17.34 0.43
N ARG A 392 2.89 17.09 -0.82
CA ARG A 392 2.41 15.92 -1.59
C ARG A 392 3.14 14.67 -1.12
N ILE A 393 2.37 13.64 -0.82
CA ILE A 393 2.83 12.31 -0.49
C ILE A 393 2.32 11.36 -1.56
N SER A 394 3.18 10.50 -2.08
CA SER A 394 2.81 9.48 -3.07
C SER A 394 3.52 8.16 -2.81
N ALA A 395 2.96 7.08 -3.35
CA ALA A 395 3.62 5.78 -3.42
C ALA A 395 2.97 4.90 -4.48
N GLN A 396 3.77 4.00 -5.05
CA GLN A 396 3.29 2.95 -5.95
C GLN A 396 2.60 1.84 -5.16
N LEU A 397 1.42 1.44 -5.62
CA LEU A 397 0.55 0.44 -5.02
C LEU A 397 0.69 -0.89 -5.75
N ARG A 398 0.88 -1.97 -4.98
CA ARG A 398 0.99 -3.35 -5.48
C ARG A 398 0.36 -4.32 -4.48
N PRO A 399 -0.01 -5.55 -4.87
CA PRO A 399 -0.61 -6.49 -3.94
C PRO A 399 0.30 -6.76 -2.73
N LYS A 400 -0.32 -6.92 -1.55
CA LYS A 400 0.35 -7.10 -0.25
C LYS A 400 1.11 -5.86 0.25
N THR A 401 0.67 -4.67 -0.14
CA THR A 401 1.07 -3.40 0.49
C THR A 401 -0.14 -2.71 1.10
N ALA A 402 0.10 -1.77 2.00
CA ALA A 402 -0.95 -0.98 2.62
C ALA A 402 -0.55 0.50 2.72
N PHE A 403 -1.54 1.36 2.96
CA PHE A 403 -1.29 2.74 3.36
C PHE A 403 -2.41 3.27 4.25
N ILE A 404 -2.12 4.31 5.00
CA ILE A 404 -3.06 4.94 5.93
C ILE A 404 -3.44 6.32 5.42
N ILE A 405 -4.74 6.60 5.36
CA ILE A 405 -5.30 7.92 5.07
C ILE A 405 -5.88 8.48 6.38
N PRO A 406 -5.18 9.37 7.08
CA PRO A 406 -5.75 9.99 8.27
C PRO A 406 -6.96 10.87 7.91
N ALA A 407 -7.85 11.07 8.87
CA ALA A 407 -8.98 11.99 8.70
C ALA A 407 -8.51 13.39 8.27
N GLY A 408 -9.31 14.06 7.45
CA GLY A 408 -9.04 15.41 6.92
C GLY A 408 -8.02 15.49 5.78
N HIS A 409 -7.28 14.42 5.45
CA HIS A 409 -6.25 14.48 4.41
C HIS A 409 -6.85 14.28 3.01
N PRO A 410 -6.76 15.27 2.10
CA PRO A 410 -7.15 15.08 0.70
C PRO A 410 -6.35 13.96 0.05
N THR A 411 -7.01 13.05 -0.64
CA THR A 411 -6.39 11.88 -1.27
C THR A 411 -7.06 11.54 -2.60
N THR A 412 -6.27 11.08 -3.56
CA THR A 412 -6.75 10.41 -4.78
C THR A 412 -6.00 9.10 -4.96
N ILE A 413 -6.66 8.11 -5.58
CA ILE A 413 -6.09 6.77 -5.82
C ILE A 413 -6.37 6.40 -7.27
N LEU A 414 -5.36 5.92 -7.96
CA LEU A 414 -5.37 5.70 -9.40
C LEU A 414 -4.98 4.26 -9.72
N ALA A 415 -5.70 3.66 -10.66
CA ALA A 415 -5.32 2.36 -11.22
C ALA A 415 -4.32 2.55 -12.37
N SER A 416 -3.41 1.59 -12.52
CA SER A 416 -2.52 1.53 -13.68
C SER A 416 -3.31 1.40 -15.00
N LYS A 417 -2.66 1.71 -16.13
CA LYS A 417 -3.25 1.52 -17.47
C LYS A 417 -3.65 0.08 -17.78
N ASN A 418 -2.93 -0.88 -17.19
CA ASN A 418 -2.91 -2.25 -17.66
C ASN A 418 -3.92 -3.14 -16.92
N GLU A 419 -4.24 -2.82 -15.67
CA GLU A 419 -5.09 -3.64 -14.83
C GLU A 419 -5.91 -2.84 -13.82
N ASN A 420 -7.04 -3.42 -13.42
CA ASN A 420 -7.88 -2.86 -12.37
C ASN A 420 -7.15 -2.93 -11.01
N LEU A 421 -7.34 -1.91 -10.19
CA LEU A 421 -6.85 -1.87 -8.82
C LEU A 421 -7.97 -2.25 -7.86
N GLN A 422 -7.75 -3.25 -7.00
CA GLN A 422 -8.68 -3.67 -5.96
C GLN A 422 -8.06 -3.53 -4.58
N MET A 423 -8.83 -2.96 -3.66
CA MET A 423 -8.40 -2.70 -2.29
C MET A 423 -9.52 -2.99 -1.29
N VAL A 424 -9.11 -3.43 -0.10
CA VAL A 424 -9.95 -3.54 1.08
C VAL A 424 -9.56 -2.41 2.01
N VAL A 425 -10.54 -1.70 2.56
CA VAL A 425 -10.30 -0.54 3.41
C VAL A 425 -11.06 -0.71 4.72
N PHE A 426 -10.33 -0.66 5.82
CA PHE A 426 -10.90 -0.60 7.16
C PHE A 426 -10.96 0.85 7.60
N GLY A 427 -12.13 1.33 8.01
CA GLY A 427 -12.29 2.67 8.58
C GLY A 427 -12.54 2.59 10.07
N ILE A 428 -11.89 3.44 10.85
CA ILE A 428 -12.20 3.68 12.27
C ILE A 428 -12.86 5.04 12.43
N ASN A 429 -13.56 5.28 13.54
CA ASN A 429 -14.23 6.56 13.83
C ASN A 429 -15.24 6.92 12.72
N VAL A 430 -16.12 5.98 12.40
CA VAL A 430 -17.02 6.06 11.24
C VAL A 430 -18.36 6.71 11.55
N ARG A 431 -18.74 6.79 12.83
CA ARG A 431 -19.93 7.54 13.28
C ARG A 431 -19.87 8.98 12.76
N ASP A 432 -20.92 9.36 12.03
CA ASP A 432 -21.09 10.64 11.35
C ASP A 432 -19.96 11.00 10.37
N ASN A 433 -19.16 10.03 9.91
CA ASN A 433 -18.13 10.31 8.92
C ASN A 433 -18.74 10.54 7.53
N GLN A 434 -18.50 11.73 7.00
CA GLN A 434 -18.76 12.08 5.61
C GLN A 434 -17.50 11.97 4.75
N LYS A 435 -17.65 11.40 3.55
CA LYS A 435 -16.65 11.44 2.48
C LYS A 435 -16.96 12.65 1.58
N ASN A 436 -16.06 13.62 1.56
CA ASN A 436 -16.21 14.86 0.84
C ASN A 436 -15.35 14.83 -0.42
N PHE A 437 -15.98 14.76 -1.60
CA PHE A 437 -15.29 14.86 -2.88
C PHE A 437 -14.97 16.32 -3.20
N LEU A 438 -13.78 16.56 -3.75
CA LEU A 438 -13.23 17.88 -4.10
C LEU A 438 -13.33 18.18 -5.60
N ALA A 439 -13.61 17.16 -6.42
CA ALA A 439 -13.82 17.28 -7.85
C ALA A 439 -14.84 16.23 -8.34
N GLY A 440 -15.27 16.36 -9.59
CA GLY A 440 -16.38 15.58 -10.14
C GLY A 440 -17.70 16.35 -10.07
N ARG A 441 -18.74 15.86 -10.73
CA ARG A 441 -20.05 16.53 -10.76
C ARG A 441 -20.63 16.73 -9.34
N GLU A 442 -20.47 15.73 -8.48
CA GLU A 442 -20.86 15.77 -7.08
C GLU A 442 -19.64 16.04 -6.19
N ASN A 443 -19.41 17.31 -5.85
CA ASN A 443 -18.28 17.74 -5.02
C ASN A 443 -18.70 18.91 -4.09
N VAL A 444 -17.93 19.14 -3.01
CA VAL A 444 -18.24 20.17 -2.01
C VAL A 444 -17.97 21.60 -2.49
N MET A 445 -17.07 21.79 -3.47
CA MET A 445 -16.80 23.10 -4.06
C MET A 445 -18.02 23.63 -4.82
N ASN A 446 -18.83 22.74 -5.41
CA ASN A 446 -20.09 23.12 -6.06
C ASN A 446 -21.14 23.67 -5.09
N GLN A 447 -21.04 23.35 -3.79
CA GLN A 447 -21.97 23.82 -2.75
C GLN A 447 -21.61 25.23 -2.22
N MET A 448 -20.43 25.74 -2.55
CA MET A 448 -20.02 27.09 -2.12
C MET A 448 -20.78 28.16 -2.91
N SER A 449 -21.16 29.25 -2.22
CA SER A 449 -21.77 30.43 -2.84
C SER A 449 -20.84 31.02 -3.90
N ARG A 450 -21.43 31.63 -4.91
CA ARG A 450 -20.73 32.27 -6.02
C ARG A 450 -19.71 33.31 -5.54
N GLU A 451 -20.11 34.13 -4.56
CA GLU A 451 -19.29 35.20 -3.97
C GLU A 451 -18.08 34.63 -3.21
N ALA A 452 -18.28 33.54 -2.46
CA ALA A 452 -17.19 32.88 -1.75
C ALA A 452 -16.15 32.26 -2.71
N LYS A 453 -16.60 31.71 -3.85
CA LYS A 453 -15.69 31.23 -4.90
C LYS A 453 -14.87 32.38 -5.49
N GLU A 454 -15.52 33.50 -5.79
CA GLU A 454 -14.85 34.69 -6.34
C GLU A 454 -13.78 35.23 -5.40
N LEU A 455 -14.13 35.44 -4.13
CA LEU A 455 -13.21 35.91 -3.12
C LEU A 455 -12.09 34.90 -2.83
N GLY A 456 -12.43 33.61 -2.77
CA GLY A 456 -11.49 32.55 -2.40
C GLY A 456 -10.43 32.27 -3.47
N PHE A 457 -10.81 32.34 -4.75
CA PHE A 457 -9.88 32.13 -5.87
C PHE A 457 -9.34 33.42 -6.47
N ASN A 458 -9.92 34.59 -6.12
CA ASN A 458 -9.61 35.88 -6.72
C ASN A 458 -9.77 35.87 -8.25
N VAL A 459 -10.82 35.21 -8.72
CA VAL A 459 -11.18 35.02 -10.14
C VAL A 459 -12.71 35.14 -10.26
N GLN A 460 -13.22 35.65 -11.38
CA GLN A 460 -14.67 35.79 -11.58
C GLN A 460 -15.39 34.47 -11.34
N ALA A 461 -16.46 34.48 -10.54
CA ALA A 461 -17.10 33.24 -10.14
C ALA A 461 -17.64 32.39 -11.30
N LYS A 462 -18.03 33.03 -12.42
CA LYS A 462 -18.50 32.33 -13.62
C LYS A 462 -17.42 31.41 -14.20
N GLU A 463 -16.17 31.87 -14.22
CA GLU A 463 -15.02 31.09 -14.68
C GLU A 463 -14.75 29.92 -13.72
N VAL A 464 -14.79 30.17 -12.40
CA VAL A 464 -14.66 29.11 -11.40
C VAL A 464 -15.75 28.05 -11.56
N GLU A 465 -17.01 28.46 -11.70
CA GLU A 465 -18.14 27.54 -11.91
C GLU A 465 -18.02 26.75 -13.21
N GLU A 466 -17.54 27.35 -14.29
CA GLU A 466 -17.27 26.65 -15.56
C GLU A 466 -16.22 25.55 -15.36
N ILE A 467 -15.09 25.86 -14.72
CA ILE A 467 -14.01 24.91 -14.44
C ILE A 467 -14.50 23.73 -13.59
N PHE A 468 -15.16 24.00 -12.46
CA PHE A 468 -15.65 22.94 -11.56
C PHE A 468 -16.76 22.09 -12.18
N ASN A 469 -17.50 22.63 -13.17
CA ASN A 469 -18.55 21.91 -13.88
C ASN A 469 -18.07 21.18 -15.15
N ASN A 470 -16.80 21.32 -15.56
CA ASN A 470 -16.27 20.63 -16.75
C ASN A 470 -16.29 19.10 -16.60
N GLN A 471 -16.00 18.60 -15.40
CA GLN A 471 -16.08 17.17 -15.11
C GLN A 471 -17.53 16.72 -14.89
N LYS A 472 -18.06 15.90 -15.81
CA LYS A 472 -19.46 15.45 -15.80
C LYS A 472 -19.70 14.16 -15.01
N GLU A 473 -18.63 13.41 -14.69
CA GLU A 473 -18.72 12.16 -13.92
C GLU A 473 -18.49 12.42 -12.41
N SER A 474 -19.03 11.55 -11.55
CA SER A 474 -18.88 11.61 -10.08
C SER A 474 -18.08 10.41 -9.57
N PHE A 475 -17.42 10.58 -8.41
CA PHE A 475 -16.75 9.54 -7.60
C PHE A 475 -15.51 8.88 -8.23
N PHE A 476 -15.66 8.27 -9.41
CA PHE A 476 -14.57 7.69 -10.17
C PHE A 476 -14.49 8.38 -11.53
N LEU A 477 -13.29 8.81 -11.91
CA LEU A 477 -13.03 9.64 -13.08
C LEU A 477 -12.07 8.90 -14.02
N PRO A 478 -12.01 9.27 -15.31
CA PRO A 478 -10.90 8.84 -16.16
C PRO A 478 -9.59 9.40 -15.60
N GLY A 479 -8.59 8.54 -15.44
CA GLY A 479 -7.27 8.94 -14.97
C GLY A 479 -6.51 9.79 -15.99
N PRO A 480 -5.37 10.40 -15.60
CA PRO A 480 -4.63 11.37 -16.41
C PRO A 480 -4.32 10.88 -17.83
N GLN A 481 -3.98 9.60 -17.95
CA GLN A 481 -3.51 9.02 -19.19
C GLN A 481 -4.65 8.62 -20.15
N GLN A 482 -5.88 8.48 -19.66
CA GLN A 482 -7.07 8.31 -20.52
C GLN A 482 -7.57 9.65 -21.07
N GLN A 483 -7.27 10.75 -20.37
CA GLN A 483 -7.64 12.10 -20.82
C GLN A 483 -6.74 12.58 -21.95
N GLN A 484 -5.43 12.27 -21.91
CA GLN A 484 -4.50 12.57 -23.01
C GLN A 484 -4.93 11.94 -24.35
N GLN A 485 -5.36 10.67 -24.33
CA GLN A 485 -5.87 9.99 -25.53
C GLN A 485 -7.15 10.59 -26.12
N LYS A 486 -7.94 11.34 -25.33
CA LYS A 486 -9.11 12.06 -25.84
C LYS A 486 -8.75 13.42 -26.46
N HIS A 487 -7.65 14.03 -26.02
CA HIS A 487 -7.16 15.28 -26.60
C HIS A 487 -6.30 15.04 -27.85
N ASP A 488 -5.70 13.86 -28.01
CA ASP A 488 -4.90 13.46 -29.19
C ASP A 488 -5.73 12.89 -30.37
N VAL A 489 -7.03 13.17 -30.47
CA VAL A 489 -7.74 12.96 -31.74
C VAL A 489 -7.29 14.08 -32.68
N PRO A 490 -6.57 13.80 -33.79
CA PRO A 490 -6.14 14.85 -34.70
C PRO A 490 -7.39 15.52 -35.28
N LEU A 491 -7.42 16.86 -35.25
CA LEU A 491 -8.41 17.70 -35.94
C LEU A 491 -8.45 17.51 -37.48
N ASN A 492 -7.72 16.54 -38.03
CA ASN A 492 -7.65 16.26 -39.46
C ASN A 492 -8.80 15.40 -40.02
N SER A 493 -9.80 15.02 -39.21
CA SER A 493 -10.93 14.20 -39.71
C SER A 493 -12.17 15.00 -40.14
N ILE A 494 -12.10 16.33 -40.30
CA ILE A 494 -13.26 17.16 -40.70
C ILE A 494 -13.25 17.52 -42.21
N TYR A 495 -12.22 17.13 -42.98
CA TYR A 495 -12.16 17.45 -44.42
C TYR A 495 -12.57 16.34 -45.40
N ASP A 496 -13.03 15.18 -44.94
CA ASP A 496 -13.47 14.07 -45.83
C ASP A 496 -14.99 13.98 -46.08
N PHE A 497 -15.74 15.06 -45.80
CA PHE A 497 -17.18 15.13 -46.14
C PHE A 497 -17.52 16.39 -46.94
N ALA A 498 -16.89 16.53 -48.11
CA ALA A 498 -17.39 17.38 -49.19
C ALA A 498 -16.90 16.82 -50.53
N GLY A 499 -17.60 15.79 -51.02
CA GLY A 499 -17.25 15.13 -52.27
C GLY A 499 -18.24 14.05 -52.66
N PHE A 500 -19.53 14.38 -52.69
CA PHE A 500 -20.54 13.79 -53.60
C PHE A 500 -21.70 14.77 -53.76
#